data_AF-A0AA97C1P5-F1
#
_entry.id   AF-A0AA97C1P5-F1
#
_cell.length_a   1.000
_cell.length_b   1.000
_cell.length_c   1.000
_cell.angle_alpha   90.00
_cell.angle_beta   90.00
_cell.angle_gamma   90.00
#
_symmetry.space_group_name_H-M   'P 1'
#
loop_
_entity.id
_entity.type
_entity.pdbx_description
1 polymer ?
#
loop_
_entity_poly.entity_id
_entity_poly.type
_entity_poly.pdbx_seq_one_letter_code
_entity_poly.pdbx_strand_id
1 'polypeptide(L)' 'MVKTRQYTVGYAPNRGKPNPSPQLTLSGKWLKEMGLEVGRHYTLTRQAGQLIIQLAEGE' A
#
# COMPACT_ATOMS: atom_id res chain seq x y z
N MET A 1 -0.10 20.94 -5.03
CA MET A 1 -1.26 20.24 -5.62
C MET A 1 -1.07 18.74 -5.41
N VAL A 2 -1.93 18.10 -4.62
CA VAL A 2 -1.87 16.65 -4.39
C VAL A 2 -2.30 15.96 -5.69
N LYS A 3 -1.44 15.10 -6.26
CA LYS A 3 -1.82 14.28 -7.42
C LYS A 3 -2.62 13.07 -6.94
N THR A 4 -3.93 13.09 -7.16
CA THR A 4 -4.79 11.92 -6.93
C THR A 4 -4.65 10.93 -8.08
N ARG A 5 -4.50 9.65 -7.75
CA ARG A 5 -4.46 8.55 -8.73
C ARG A 5 -5.61 7.60 -8.44
N GLN A 6 -6.31 7.16 -9.49
CA GLN A 6 -7.37 6.17 -9.40
C GLN A 6 -6.84 4.83 -9.90
N TYR A 7 -7.08 3.78 -9.13
CA TYR A 7 -6.71 2.41 -9.47
C TYR A 7 -7.94 1.52 -9.33
N THR A 8 -8.05 0.53 -10.19
CA THR A 8 -9.08 -0.52 -10.05
C THR A 8 -8.47 -1.68 -9.28
N VAL A 9 -9.20 -2.18 -8.27
CA VAL A 9 -8.81 -3.39 -7.55
C VAL A 9 -9.01 -4.59 -8.47
N GLY A 10 -7.91 -5.20 -8.90
CA GLY A 10 -7.93 -6.46 -9.64
C GLY A 10 -7.59 -7.64 -8.74
N TYR A 11 -8.23 -8.78 -8.97
CA TYR A 11 -7.86 -10.04 -8.33
C TYR A 11 -6.78 -10.73 -9.17
N ALA A 12 -5.57 -10.84 -8.63
CA ALA A 12 -4.53 -11.68 -9.19
C ALA A 12 -4.55 -13.03 -8.47
N PRO A 13 -5.04 -14.12 -9.09
CA PRO A 13 -4.93 -15.45 -8.50
C PRO A 13 -3.45 -15.76 -8.29
N ASN A 14 -3.12 -16.23 -7.10
CA ASN A 14 -1.76 -16.28 -6.55
C ASN A 14 -0.86 -17.37 -7.18
N ARG A 15 -0.77 -17.40 -8.52
CA ARG A 15 0.02 -18.36 -9.31
C ARG A 15 -0.10 -19.82 -8.83
N GLY A 16 -1.27 -20.21 -8.31
CA GLY A 16 -1.55 -21.56 -7.80
C GLY A 16 -1.12 -21.86 -6.36
N LYS A 17 -0.63 -20.89 -5.57
CA LYS A 17 -0.29 -21.12 -4.16
C LYS A 17 -1.55 -21.12 -3.27
N PRO A 18 -1.73 -22.15 -2.43
CA PRO A 18 -2.85 -22.21 -1.50
C PRO A 18 -2.75 -21.09 -0.46
N ASN A 19 -3.83 -20.31 -0.34
CA ASN A 19 -4.17 -19.41 0.76
C ASN A 19 -3.12 -18.34 1.13
N PRO A 20 -2.81 -17.36 0.26
CA PRO A 20 -2.02 -16.21 0.68
C PRO A 20 -2.78 -15.34 1.67
N SER A 21 -2.06 -14.75 2.62
CA SER A 21 -2.54 -13.57 3.32
C SER A 21 -2.93 -12.49 2.30
N PRO A 22 -4.02 -11.73 2.53
CA PRO A 22 -4.40 -10.62 1.67
C PRO A 22 -3.23 -9.62 1.57
N GLN A 23 -2.88 -9.25 0.34
CA GLN A 23 -1.78 -8.34 0.05
C GLN A 23 -2.25 -7.21 -0.86
N LEU A 24 -1.78 -5.99 -0.59
CA LEU A 24 -1.91 -4.84 -1.48
C LEU A 24 -0.52 -4.45 -1.96
N THR A 25 -0.20 -4.72 -3.23
CA THR A 25 1.08 -4.36 -3.82
C THR A 25 0.97 -2.99 -4.49
N LEU A 26 1.57 -1.97 -3.88
CA LEU A 26 1.75 -0.65 -4.52
C LEU A 26 3.12 -0.62 -5.21
N SER A 27 3.19 -0.06 -6.42
CA SER A 27 4.44 0.01 -7.18
C SER A 27 4.57 1.34 -7.92
N GLY A 28 5.83 1.75 -8.14
CA GLY A 28 6.19 2.91 -8.95
C GLY A 28 7.06 3.95 -8.22
N LYS A 29 7.78 4.74 -9.02
CA LYS A 29 8.71 5.78 -8.53
C LYS A 29 8.06 6.84 -7.63
N TRP A 30 6.75 7.07 -7.83
CA TRP A 30 5.96 8.04 -7.08
C TRP A 30 5.87 7.72 -5.57
N LEU A 31 6.02 6.45 -5.17
CA LEU A 31 6.04 6.07 -3.75
C LEU A 31 7.23 6.71 -3.04
N LYS A 32 8.41 6.66 -3.66
CA LYS A 32 9.62 7.31 -3.15
C LYS A 32 9.47 8.84 -3.12
N GLU A 33 8.87 9.43 -4.14
CA GLU A 33 8.59 10.88 -4.20
C GLU A 33 7.61 11.32 -3.09
N MET A 34 6.79 10.41 -2.57
CA MET A 34 5.89 10.64 -1.43
C MET A 34 6.52 10.31 -0.06
N GLY A 35 7.80 9.90 -0.01
CA GLY A 35 8.49 9.56 1.24
C GLY A 35 8.25 8.12 1.74
N LEU A 36 7.71 7.23 0.90
CA LEU A 36 7.70 5.79 1.17
C LEU A 36 9.08 5.20 0.80
N GLU A 37 9.95 5.06 1.79
CA GLU A 37 11.32 4.59 1.67
C GLU A 37 11.46 3.14 2.13
N VAL A 38 12.35 2.40 1.47
CA VAL A 38 12.70 1.02 1.85
C VAL A 38 13.35 1.03 3.22
N GLY A 39 12.96 0.09 4.09
CA GLY A 39 13.52 -0.04 5.44
C GLY A 39 12.88 0.86 6.50
N ARG A 40 11.88 1.68 6.13
CA ARG A 40 11.09 2.45 7.09
C ARG A 40 9.82 1.71 7.54
N HIS A 41 9.38 2.04 8.74
CA HIS A 41 8.13 1.54 9.31
C HIS A 41 6.97 2.47 8.96
N TYR A 42 5.81 1.87 8.69
CA TYR A 42 4.60 2.58 8.29
C TYR A 42 3.40 2.04 9.06
N THR A 43 2.51 2.93 9.45
CA THR A 43 1.23 2.58 10.08
C THR A 43 0.18 2.35 8.99
N LEU A 44 -0.52 1.22 9.07
CA LEU A 44 -1.66 0.87 8.22
C LEU A 44 -2.95 0.91 9.03
N THR A 45 -3.73 1.98 8.85
CA THR A 45 -5.05 2.13 9.48
C THR A 45 -6.13 1.63 8.54
N ARG A 46 -7.04 0.81 9.09
CA ARG A 46 -8.15 0.19 8.36
C ARG A 46 -9.47 0.77 8.86
N GLN A 47 -10.31 1.26 7.95
CA GLN A 47 -11.66 1.70 8.24
C GLN A 47 -12.61 1.35 7.08
N ALA A 48 -13.91 1.52 7.27
CA ALA A 48 -14.90 1.19 6.26
C ALA A 48 -14.60 1.94 4.94
N GLY A 49 -14.31 1.19 3.87
CA GLY A 49 -14.02 1.73 2.54
C GLY A 49 -12.64 2.41 2.38
N GLN A 50 -11.77 2.39 3.40
CA GLN A 50 -10.49 3.11 3.33
C GLN A 50 -9.33 2.34 3.98
N LEU A 51 -8.17 2.46 3.34
CA LEU A 51 -6.86 2.07 3.85
C LEU A 51 -5.97 3.30 3.86
N ILE A 52 -5.48 3.68 5.04
CA ILE A 52 -4.59 4.83 5.20
C ILE A 52 -3.20 4.31 5.55
N ILE A 53 -2.21 4.71 4.75
CA ILE A 53 -0.79 4.39 4.97
C ILE A 53 -0.08 5.69 5.33
N GLN A 54 0.57 5.72 6.49
CA GLN A 54 1.33 6.87 6.98
C GLN A 54 2.69 6.42 7.50
N LEU A 55 3.68 7.30 7.45
CA LEU A 55 4.96 7.06 8.12
C LEU A 55 4.68 6.78 9.59
N ALA A 56 5.28 5.73 10.14
CA ALA A 56 5.21 5.52 11.58
C ALA A 56 5.95 6.70 12.23
N GLU A 57 5.24 7.48 13.03
CA GLU A 57 5.90 8.41 13.95
C GLU A 57 6.73 7.54 14.89
N GLY A 58 8.06 7.75 14.87
CA GLY A 58 8.98 6.95 15.68
C GLY A 58 8.66 7.07 17.16
N GLU A 59 8.94 6.00 17.89
CA GLU A 59 9.41 6.12 19.27
C GLU A 59 10.85 6.66 19.26
#